data_AF-A4IC01-F1
#
_entry.id   AF-A4IC01-F1
#
_cell.length_a   1.000
_cell.length_b   1.000
_cell.length_c   1.000
_cell.angle_alpha   90.00
_cell.angle_beta   90.00
_cell.angle_gamma   90.00
#
_symmetry.space_group_name_H-M   'P 1'
#
loop_
_entity.id
_entity.type
_entity.pdbx_description
1 polymer ?
#
loop_
_entity_poly.entity_id
_entity_poly.type
_entity_poly.pdbx_seq_one_letter_code
_entity_poly.pdbx_strand_id
1 'polypeptide(L)'
;MSSVTPTIPFKAWLKLHAKAICQALPLSLLIVVEARDLYYRATWDVTPVPPSKFEVGDVIAVCNRWYTLPTWSHVVYSWLSKVLLKSCWDDVGVISSVRNGTPHILYVDFHGVHEQPLDAFLEARCPRGAAVRKLHRDEGVASPSPAIADLFRKEVEMISVEPWFLFSASMRGGNEHKYYEFCVRMHEQRCKIRSMLQRRQSRRAIEAQQTSLQEMEVMRQHLAKFVEPVTHFHLYNGSLVASLFATYGLLDRDMPSPSRYVPQDFAHTIPFLGATTLDEPIVFFRN
;
A
#
# COMPACT_ATOMS: atom_id res chain seq x y z
N MET A 1 -33.24 -48.79 18.20
CA MET A 1 -33.19 -48.08 16.90
C MET A 1 -31.72 -47.94 16.50
N SER A 2 -31.21 -48.87 15.69
CA SER A 2 -29.86 -48.77 15.12
C SER A 2 -29.92 -47.76 13.99
N SER A 3 -29.44 -46.54 14.21
CA SER A 3 -29.20 -45.59 13.13
C SER A 3 -28.07 -46.14 12.26
N VAL A 4 -28.44 -46.83 11.19
CA VAL A 4 -27.53 -47.15 10.09
C VAL A 4 -27.27 -45.83 9.37
N THR A 5 -26.33 -45.03 9.88
CA THR A 5 -25.78 -43.92 9.12
C THR A 5 -24.95 -44.53 7.99
N PRO A 6 -25.32 -44.34 6.71
CA PRO A 6 -24.49 -44.82 5.61
C PRO A 6 -23.14 -44.10 5.68
N THR A 7 -22.08 -44.85 5.95
CA THR A 7 -20.71 -44.34 5.88
C THR A 7 -20.35 -44.17 4.42
N ILE A 8 -20.30 -42.92 3.95
CA ILE A 8 -19.81 -42.60 2.60
C ILE A 8 -18.34 -43.07 2.53
N PRO A 9 -17.95 -43.90 1.55
CA PRO A 9 -16.55 -44.26 1.36
C PRO A 9 -15.69 -43.00 1.25
N PHE A 10 -14.55 -42.95 1.96
CA PHE A 10 -13.70 -41.75 2.02
C PHE A 10 -13.39 -41.16 0.62
N LYS A 11 -13.19 -42.00 -0.40
CA LYS A 11 -12.99 -41.56 -1.78
C LYS A 11 -14.20 -40.83 -2.38
N ALA A 12 -15.42 -41.28 -2.10
CA ALA A 12 -16.65 -40.62 -2.56
C ALA A 12 -16.90 -39.33 -1.79
N TRP A 13 -16.66 -39.33 -0.47
CA TRP A 13 -16.71 -38.14 0.37
C TRP A 13 -15.72 -37.08 -0.12
N LEU A 14 -14.46 -37.45 -0.36
CA LEU A 14 -13.41 -36.57 -0.88
C LEU A 14 -13.79 -35.99 -2.25
N LYS A 15 -14.31 -36.82 -3.18
CA LYS A 15 -14.78 -36.34 -4.50
C LYS A 15 -15.93 -35.35 -4.39
N LEU A 16 -16.89 -35.61 -3.51
CA LEU A 16 -18.05 -34.73 -3.31
C LEU A 16 -17.61 -33.39 -2.70
N HIS A 17 -16.74 -33.41 -1.69
CA HIS A 17 -16.18 -32.20 -1.10
C HIS A 17 -15.27 -31.44 -2.06
N ALA A 18 -14.41 -32.11 -2.83
CA ALA A 18 -13.60 -31.46 -3.85
C ALA A 18 -14.47 -30.78 -4.90
N LYS A 19 -15.53 -31.44 -5.39
CA LYS A 19 -16.49 -30.83 -6.33
C LYS A 19 -17.19 -29.62 -5.71
N ALA A 20 -17.65 -29.74 -4.47
CA ALA A 20 -18.29 -28.65 -3.75
C ALA A 20 -17.33 -27.45 -3.54
N ILE A 21 -16.07 -27.70 -3.18
CA ILE A 21 -15.02 -26.68 -3.06
C ILE A 21 -14.76 -26.03 -4.43
N CYS A 22 -14.60 -26.81 -5.50
CA CYS A 22 -14.39 -26.27 -6.84
C CYS A 22 -15.57 -25.42 -7.36
N GLN A 23 -16.80 -25.68 -6.88
CA GLN A 23 -17.97 -24.86 -7.21
C GLN A 23 -18.09 -23.62 -6.31
N ALA A 24 -17.85 -23.77 -5.00
CA ALA A 24 -17.99 -22.69 -4.03
C ALA A 24 -16.84 -21.68 -4.09
N LEU A 25 -15.62 -22.15 -4.40
CA LEU A 25 -14.42 -21.32 -4.38
C LEU A 25 -14.48 -20.19 -5.43
N PRO A 26 -14.79 -20.42 -6.72
CA PRO A 26 -14.95 -19.33 -7.68
C PRO A 26 -16.02 -18.31 -7.27
N LEU A 27 -17.17 -18.77 -6.78
CA LEU A 27 -18.23 -17.87 -6.32
C LEU A 27 -17.78 -17.04 -5.11
N SER A 28 -17.13 -17.68 -4.14
CA SER A 28 -16.61 -16.98 -2.96
C SER A 28 -15.56 -15.92 -3.33
N LEU A 29 -14.69 -16.21 -4.29
CA LEU A 29 -13.67 -15.28 -4.76
C LEU A 29 -14.30 -14.12 -5.53
N LEU A 30 -15.29 -14.38 -6.39
CA LEU A 30 -16.06 -13.33 -7.06
C LEU A 30 -16.78 -12.43 -6.05
N ILE A 31 -17.39 -12.99 -4.99
CA ILE A 31 -18.03 -12.19 -3.94
C ILE A 31 -16.98 -11.32 -3.24
N VAL A 32 -15.81 -11.86 -2.89
CA VAL A 32 -14.76 -11.09 -2.21
C VAL A 32 -14.22 -9.97 -3.10
N VAL A 33 -14.04 -10.22 -4.40
CA VAL A 33 -13.50 -9.23 -5.34
C VAL A 33 -14.53 -8.18 -5.71
N GLU A 34 -15.77 -8.56 -6.05
CA GLU A 34 -16.79 -7.62 -6.54
C GLU A 34 -17.66 -7.04 -5.43
N ALA A 35 -18.23 -7.88 -4.55
CA ALA A 35 -19.20 -7.38 -3.56
C ALA A 35 -18.53 -6.44 -2.55
N ARG A 36 -17.27 -6.71 -2.20
CA ARG A 36 -16.50 -5.85 -1.32
C ARG A 36 -16.12 -4.53 -1.98
N ASP A 37 -15.69 -4.56 -3.23
CA ASP A 37 -15.40 -3.35 -4.00
C ASP A 37 -16.65 -2.48 -4.17
N LEU A 38 -17.79 -3.10 -4.45
CA LEU A 38 -19.09 -2.41 -4.53
C LEU A 38 -19.48 -1.78 -3.20
N TYR A 39 -19.31 -2.52 -2.10
CA TYR A 39 -19.58 -2.01 -0.75
C TYR A 39 -18.69 -0.81 -0.43
N TYR A 40 -17.36 -0.91 -0.61
CA TYR A 40 -16.47 0.21 -0.32
C TYR A 40 -16.73 1.41 -1.21
N ARG A 41 -17.00 1.20 -2.50
CA ARG A 41 -17.38 2.28 -3.40
C ARG A 41 -18.63 3.02 -2.92
N ALA A 42 -19.61 2.31 -2.38
CA ALA A 42 -20.82 2.93 -1.83
C ALA A 42 -20.54 3.79 -0.59
N THR A 43 -19.39 3.61 0.08
CA THR A 43 -18.97 4.39 1.25
C THR A 43 -18.03 5.55 0.92
N TRP A 44 -17.61 5.71 -0.34
CA TRP A 44 -16.65 6.75 -0.72
C TRP A 44 -17.33 8.10 -0.94
N ASP A 45 -16.81 9.13 -0.28
CA ASP A 45 -17.13 10.51 -0.58
C ASP A 45 -16.21 11.00 -1.70
N VAL A 46 -16.78 11.13 -2.90
CA VAL A 46 -16.03 11.49 -4.10
C VAL A 46 -15.96 13.00 -4.20
N THR A 47 -14.74 13.51 -4.27
CA THR A 47 -14.52 14.94 -4.50
C THR A 47 -13.72 15.18 -5.78
N PRO A 48 -14.07 16.21 -6.58
CA PRO A 48 -13.26 16.59 -7.72
C PRO A 48 -11.95 17.21 -7.22
N VAL A 49 -10.82 16.66 -7.68
CA VAL A 49 -9.48 17.17 -7.37
C VAL A 49 -8.90 17.80 -8.65
N PRO A 50 -8.76 19.13 -8.72
CA PRO A 50 -8.17 19.76 -9.90
C PRO A 50 -6.68 19.38 -10.02
N PRO A 51 -6.13 19.29 -11.25
CA PRO A 51 -4.73 18.95 -11.51
C PRO A 51 -3.73 19.82 -10.73
N SER A 52 -4.08 21.09 -10.49
CA SER A 52 -3.27 22.05 -9.74
C SER A 52 -3.04 21.72 -8.28
N LYS A 53 -3.84 20.82 -7.69
CA LYS A 53 -3.65 20.39 -6.30
C LYS A 53 -2.58 19.31 -6.16
N PHE A 54 -2.19 18.61 -7.23
CA PHE A 54 -1.24 17.50 -7.15
C PHE A 54 0.20 18.01 -7.00
N GLU A 55 0.95 17.37 -6.13
CA GLU A 55 2.35 17.67 -5.85
C GLU A 55 3.22 16.41 -5.98
N VAL A 56 4.52 16.60 -6.18
CA VAL A 56 5.46 15.48 -6.24
C VAL A 56 5.51 14.78 -4.88
N GLY A 57 5.41 13.45 -4.90
CA GLY A 57 5.33 12.61 -3.70
C GLY A 57 3.91 12.29 -3.24
N ASP A 58 2.88 12.90 -3.83
CA ASP A 58 1.50 12.47 -3.60
C ASP A 58 1.30 11.02 -4.05
N VAL A 59 0.62 10.22 -3.24
CA VAL A 59 0.38 8.80 -3.52
C VAL A 59 -1.00 8.63 -4.13
N ILE A 60 -1.09 7.84 -5.19
CA ILE A 60 -2.34 7.46 -5.83
C ILE A 60 -2.61 5.99 -5.51
N ALA A 61 -3.55 5.72 -4.63
CA ALA A 61 -4.08 4.38 -4.40
C ALA A 61 -5.18 4.10 -5.43
N VAL A 62 -5.15 2.93 -6.07
CA VAL A 62 -6.05 2.58 -7.17
C VAL A 62 -6.82 1.33 -6.81
N CYS A 63 -8.13 1.38 -6.99
CA CYS A 63 -9.01 0.24 -6.95
C CYS A 63 -9.31 -0.16 -8.40
N ASN A 64 -8.56 -1.12 -8.93
CA ASN A 64 -8.70 -1.52 -10.32
C ASN A 64 -10.05 -2.19 -10.55
N ARG A 65 -10.56 -2.08 -11.77
CA ARG A 65 -11.61 -2.98 -12.23
C ARG A 65 -10.90 -4.11 -12.97
N TRP A 66 -10.76 -5.26 -12.33
CA TRP A 66 -9.85 -6.32 -12.82
C TRP A 66 -10.10 -6.72 -14.27
N TYR A 67 -11.35 -6.71 -14.73
CA TYR A 67 -11.74 -7.08 -16.09
C TYR A 67 -11.53 -5.98 -17.16
N THR A 68 -11.11 -4.76 -16.78
CA THR A 68 -10.72 -3.71 -17.73
C THR A 68 -9.21 -3.56 -17.85
N LEU A 69 -8.44 -4.42 -17.16
CA LEU A 69 -6.99 -4.38 -17.21
C LEU A 69 -6.46 -4.91 -18.55
N PRO A 70 -5.32 -4.36 -19.04
CA PRO A 70 -4.91 -4.54 -20.44
C PRO A 70 -4.44 -5.96 -20.78
N THR A 71 -3.94 -6.73 -19.81
CA THR A 71 -3.46 -8.10 -20.07
C THR A 71 -3.96 -9.09 -19.02
N TRP A 72 -4.00 -10.38 -19.38
CA TRP A 72 -4.37 -11.46 -18.45
C TRP A 72 -3.50 -11.51 -17.20
N SER A 73 -2.21 -11.16 -17.29
CA SER A 73 -1.34 -11.09 -16.12
C SER A 73 -1.83 -10.03 -15.12
N HIS A 74 -2.23 -8.85 -15.61
CA HIS A 74 -2.81 -7.81 -14.77
C HIS A 74 -4.16 -8.24 -14.17
N VAL A 75 -5.01 -8.87 -14.98
CA VAL A 75 -6.31 -9.40 -14.54
C VAL A 75 -6.13 -10.37 -13.37
N VAL A 76 -5.29 -11.39 -13.54
CA VAL A 76 -5.04 -12.42 -12.53
C VAL A 76 -4.38 -11.82 -11.29
N TYR A 77 -3.43 -10.91 -11.47
CA TYR A 77 -2.76 -10.22 -10.37
C TYR A 77 -3.73 -9.40 -9.53
N SER A 78 -4.55 -8.54 -10.15
CA SER A 78 -5.55 -7.71 -9.46
C SER A 78 -6.58 -8.58 -8.74
N TRP A 79 -7.02 -9.66 -9.38
CA TRP A 79 -7.99 -10.58 -8.77
C TRP A 79 -7.39 -11.29 -7.54
N LEU A 80 -6.18 -11.83 -7.65
CA LEU A 80 -5.51 -12.52 -6.55
C LEU A 80 -5.10 -11.56 -5.42
N SER A 81 -4.62 -10.35 -5.74
CA SER A 81 -4.23 -9.36 -4.74
C SER A 81 -5.44 -8.94 -3.91
N LYS A 82 -6.60 -8.67 -4.52
CA LYS A 82 -7.83 -8.33 -3.77
C LYS A 82 -8.30 -9.45 -2.85
N VAL A 83 -8.26 -10.69 -3.33
CA VAL A 83 -8.62 -11.87 -2.54
C VAL A 83 -7.68 -12.04 -1.35
N LEU A 84 -6.38 -12.06 -1.60
CA LEU A 84 -5.37 -12.43 -0.61
C LEU A 84 -5.10 -11.30 0.38
N LEU A 85 -5.00 -10.07 -0.12
CA LEU A 85 -4.82 -8.89 0.73
C LEU A 85 -6.10 -8.48 1.43
N LYS A 86 -7.27 -8.99 1.01
CA LYS A 86 -8.56 -8.58 1.55
C LYS A 86 -8.64 -7.05 1.54
N SER A 87 -8.36 -6.42 0.40
CA SER A 87 -8.38 -4.96 0.23
C SER A 87 -8.90 -4.61 -1.16
N CYS A 88 -9.64 -3.50 -1.28
CA CYS A 88 -10.06 -2.96 -2.57
C CYS A 88 -8.96 -2.14 -3.26
N TRP A 89 -7.97 -1.66 -2.49
CA TRP A 89 -6.80 -0.94 -2.98
C TRP A 89 -5.71 -1.95 -3.35
N ASP A 90 -5.79 -2.43 -4.57
CA ASP A 90 -4.91 -3.48 -5.09
C ASP A 90 -3.66 -2.95 -5.80
N ASP A 91 -3.61 -1.64 -5.99
CA ASP A 91 -2.53 -1.00 -6.74
C ASP A 91 -2.22 0.42 -6.23
N VAL A 92 -1.00 0.87 -6.50
CA VAL A 92 -0.47 2.15 -6.02
C VAL A 92 0.55 2.73 -7.00
N GLY A 93 0.57 4.05 -7.10
CA GLY A 93 1.62 4.81 -7.77
C GLY A 93 1.88 6.12 -7.04
N VAL A 94 2.84 6.89 -7.54
CA VAL A 94 3.25 8.17 -6.94
C VAL A 94 3.40 9.24 -8.00
N ILE A 95 3.03 10.47 -7.67
CA ILE A 95 3.26 11.61 -8.57
C ILE A 95 4.75 11.93 -8.57
N SER A 96 5.42 11.67 -9.70
CA SER A 96 6.86 11.92 -9.88
C SER A 96 7.16 13.32 -10.41
N SER A 97 6.25 13.87 -11.21
CA SER A 97 6.42 15.20 -11.80
C SER A 97 5.07 15.87 -12.12
N VAL A 98 5.06 17.19 -12.14
CA VAL A 98 3.93 18.00 -12.64
C VAL A 98 4.46 18.86 -13.78
N ARG A 99 4.07 18.52 -15.01
CA ARG A 99 4.57 19.17 -16.24
C ARG A 99 3.42 19.95 -16.86
N ASN A 100 3.58 21.27 -17.02
CA ASN A 100 2.56 22.16 -17.58
C ASN A 100 1.19 22.05 -16.86
N GLY A 101 1.20 21.86 -15.53
CA GLY A 101 -0.01 21.68 -14.73
C GLY A 101 -0.62 20.27 -14.78
N THR A 102 -0.01 19.34 -15.52
CA THR A 102 -0.47 17.95 -15.62
C THR A 102 0.35 17.04 -14.71
N PRO A 103 -0.25 16.40 -13.70
CA PRO A 103 0.44 15.43 -12.85
C PRO A 103 0.75 14.15 -13.62
N HIS A 104 1.99 13.68 -13.48
CA HIS A 104 2.45 12.42 -14.05
C HIS A 104 2.62 11.39 -12.94
N ILE A 105 2.02 10.22 -13.12
CA ILE A 105 2.10 9.10 -12.20
C ILE A 105 3.24 8.17 -12.62
N LEU A 106 4.10 7.85 -11.66
CA LEU A 106 5.11 6.79 -11.74
C LEU A 106 4.53 5.52 -11.11
N TYR A 107 4.57 4.43 -11.86
CA TYR A 107 4.08 3.12 -11.43
C TYR A 107 4.92 2.01 -12.07
N VAL A 108 4.77 0.79 -11.57
CA VAL A 108 5.36 -0.43 -12.11
C VAL A 108 4.25 -1.34 -12.63
N ASP A 109 4.55 -2.09 -13.67
CA ASP A 109 3.68 -3.16 -14.12
C ASP A 109 4.51 -4.40 -14.56
N PHE A 110 3.88 -5.32 -15.29
CA PHE A 110 4.56 -6.53 -15.79
C PHE A 110 5.64 -6.25 -16.84
N HIS A 111 5.65 -5.07 -17.44
CA HIS A 111 6.51 -4.68 -18.55
C HIS A 111 7.62 -3.72 -18.12
N GLY A 112 7.51 -3.08 -16.97
CA GLY A 112 8.58 -2.26 -16.42
C GLY A 112 8.10 -1.15 -15.50
N VAL A 113 8.95 -0.14 -15.34
CA VAL A 113 8.61 1.13 -14.70
C VAL A 113 8.08 2.08 -15.77
N HIS A 114 6.98 2.76 -15.48
CA HIS A 114 6.31 3.66 -16.41
C HIS A 114 5.99 5.00 -15.74
N GLU A 115 6.19 6.09 -16.49
CA GLU A 115 5.70 7.42 -16.13
C GLU A 115 4.77 7.92 -17.23
N GLN A 116 3.55 8.33 -16.88
CA GLN A 116 2.61 8.91 -17.85
C GLN A 116 1.66 9.90 -17.17
N PRO A 117 0.95 10.75 -17.94
CA PRO A 117 -0.08 11.63 -17.39
C PRO A 117 -1.13 10.83 -16.60
N LEU A 118 -1.48 11.33 -15.42
CA LEU A 118 -2.45 10.67 -14.53
C LEU A 118 -3.79 10.40 -15.25
N ASP A 119 -4.26 11.36 -16.06
CA ASP A 119 -5.49 11.22 -16.83
C ASP A 119 -5.42 10.05 -17.82
N ALA A 120 -4.30 9.90 -18.53
CA ALA A 120 -4.08 8.81 -19.48
C ALA A 120 -4.00 7.46 -18.76
N PHE A 121 -3.41 7.41 -17.56
CA PHE A 121 -3.39 6.22 -16.71
C PHE A 121 -4.78 5.79 -16.26
N LEU A 122 -5.60 6.72 -15.76
CA LEU A 122 -6.96 6.43 -15.31
C LEU A 122 -7.86 6.04 -16.48
N GLU A 123 -7.69 6.66 -17.65
CA GLU A 123 -8.43 6.34 -18.87
C GLU A 123 -8.08 4.96 -19.40
N ALA A 124 -6.79 4.61 -19.48
CA ALA A 124 -6.34 3.30 -19.95
C ALA A 124 -6.82 2.14 -19.06
N ARG A 125 -6.86 2.33 -17.74
CA ARG A 125 -7.21 1.26 -16.79
C ARG A 125 -8.69 1.22 -16.42
N CYS A 126 -9.40 2.33 -16.58
CA CYS A 126 -10.80 2.50 -16.17
C CYS A 126 -11.07 1.96 -14.75
N PRO A 127 -10.30 2.41 -13.72
CA PRO A 127 -10.40 1.86 -12.39
C PRO A 127 -11.78 2.08 -11.79
N ARG A 128 -12.15 1.24 -10.82
CA ARG A 128 -13.39 1.38 -10.05
C ARG A 128 -13.36 2.63 -9.18
N GLY A 129 -12.18 3.11 -8.79
CA GLY A 129 -11.91 4.37 -8.14
C GLY A 129 -10.41 4.61 -7.95
N ALA A 130 -10.03 5.87 -7.74
CA ALA A 130 -8.69 6.27 -7.35
C ALA A 130 -8.78 7.21 -6.14
N ALA A 131 -7.83 7.09 -5.23
CA ALA A 131 -7.71 7.98 -4.09
C ALA A 131 -6.33 8.63 -4.08
N VAL A 132 -6.30 9.95 -3.96
CA VAL A 132 -5.05 10.67 -3.72
C VAL A 132 -4.84 10.79 -2.22
N ARG A 133 -3.59 10.56 -1.81
CA ARG A 133 -3.12 10.81 -0.46
C ARG A 133 -2.00 11.82 -0.50
N LYS A 134 -2.31 13.00 0.03
CA LYS A 134 -1.39 14.13 0.05
C LYS A 134 -0.25 13.86 1.02
N LEU A 135 0.97 14.16 0.58
CA LEU A 135 2.13 14.04 1.45
C LEU A 135 2.24 15.27 2.35
N HIS A 136 1.87 15.10 3.62
CA HIS A 136 1.99 16.16 4.63
C HIS A 136 3.31 16.01 5.41
N ARG A 137 4.25 16.90 5.14
CA ARG A 137 5.62 16.83 5.66
C ARG A 137 5.77 17.51 7.02
N ASP A 138 6.70 17.00 7.80
CA ASP A 138 7.12 17.66 9.03
C ASP A 138 7.91 18.96 8.73
N GLU A 139 7.92 19.89 9.69
CA GLU A 139 8.67 21.14 9.54
C GLU A 139 10.17 20.86 9.36
N GLY A 140 10.79 21.49 8.36
CA GLY A 140 12.20 21.30 8.03
C GLY A 140 12.51 20.12 7.09
N VAL A 141 11.53 19.28 6.76
CA VAL A 141 11.70 18.21 5.76
C VAL A 141 11.60 18.80 4.35
N ALA A 142 12.67 18.68 3.57
CA ALA A 142 12.76 19.21 2.21
C ALA A 142 11.63 18.65 1.32
N SER A 143 11.14 19.48 0.39
CA SER A 143 10.11 19.06 -0.57
C SER A 143 10.70 18.05 -1.55
N PRO A 144 9.94 16.99 -1.92
CA PRO A 144 10.33 16.09 -2.99
C PRO A 144 10.65 16.88 -4.26
N SER A 145 11.89 16.77 -4.73
CA SER A 145 12.34 17.44 -5.94
C SER A 145 12.04 16.59 -7.18
N PRO A 146 11.45 17.15 -8.25
CA PRO A 146 11.26 16.45 -9.52
C PRO A 146 12.59 15.90 -10.09
N ALA A 147 13.70 16.62 -9.90
CA ALA A 147 15.01 16.17 -10.38
C ALA A 147 15.49 14.88 -9.68
N ILE A 148 15.20 14.74 -8.39
CA ILE A 148 15.50 13.52 -7.63
C ILE A 148 14.58 12.39 -8.09
N ALA A 149 13.29 12.67 -8.33
CA ALA A 149 12.35 11.69 -8.84
C ALA A 149 12.76 11.19 -10.24
N ASP A 150 13.29 12.07 -11.10
CA ASP A 150 13.80 11.72 -12.42
C ASP A 150 15.06 10.84 -12.35
N LEU A 151 15.98 11.14 -11.43
CA LEU A 151 17.15 10.28 -11.19
C LEU A 151 16.72 8.90 -10.66
N PHE A 152 15.84 8.88 -9.66
CA PHE A 152 15.29 7.66 -9.09
C PHE A 152 14.63 6.79 -10.17
N ARG A 153 13.80 7.39 -11.03
CA ARG A 153 13.16 6.69 -12.15
C ARG A 153 14.19 5.99 -13.04
N LYS A 154 15.25 6.70 -13.46
CA LYS A 154 16.30 6.12 -14.31
C LYS A 154 17.02 4.96 -13.62
N GLU A 155 17.18 5.02 -12.30
CA GLU A 155 17.76 3.93 -11.51
C GLU A 155 16.85 2.71 -11.45
N VAL A 156 15.55 2.89 -11.15
CA VAL A 156 14.61 1.78 -11.04
C VAL A 156 14.26 1.14 -12.40
N GLU A 157 14.34 1.90 -13.50
CA GLU A 157 14.17 1.37 -14.86
C GLU A 157 15.23 0.31 -15.23
N MET A 158 16.37 0.29 -14.54
CA MET A 158 17.42 -0.73 -14.73
C MET A 158 17.16 -2.03 -13.94
N ILE A 159 16.14 -2.06 -13.07
CA ILE A 159 15.85 -3.19 -12.19
C ILE A 159 14.74 -4.05 -12.81
N SER A 160 14.89 -5.38 -12.74
CA SER A 160 13.84 -6.31 -13.18
C SER A 160 12.62 -6.24 -12.28
N VAL A 161 11.44 -6.13 -12.90
CA VAL A 161 10.15 -6.14 -12.18
C VAL A 161 9.77 -7.54 -11.71
N GLU A 162 9.27 -7.63 -10.48
CA GLU A 162 8.84 -8.86 -9.82
C GLU A 162 7.45 -8.68 -9.19
N PRO A 163 6.39 -8.48 -9.99
CA PRO A 163 5.05 -8.17 -9.47
C PRO A 163 4.54 -9.24 -8.49
N TRP A 164 4.81 -10.51 -8.75
CA TRP A 164 4.38 -11.62 -7.89
C TRP A 164 5.01 -11.62 -6.50
N PHE A 165 6.10 -10.88 -6.28
CA PHE A 165 6.69 -10.74 -4.95
C PHE A 165 5.74 -10.05 -3.96
N LEU A 166 4.73 -9.31 -4.44
CA LEU A 166 3.65 -8.75 -3.63
C LEU A 166 3.07 -9.78 -2.64
N PHE A 167 2.88 -11.02 -3.06
CA PHE A 167 2.28 -12.05 -2.22
C PHE A 167 3.22 -12.52 -1.12
N SER A 168 4.51 -12.62 -1.40
CA SER A 168 5.52 -12.87 -0.37
C SER A 168 5.62 -11.67 0.59
N ALA A 169 5.55 -10.45 0.07
CA ALA A 169 5.54 -9.21 0.84
C ALA A 169 4.31 -9.08 1.76
N SER A 170 3.15 -9.60 1.35
CA SER A 170 1.93 -9.54 2.16
C SER A 170 1.92 -10.54 3.32
N MET A 171 2.65 -11.65 3.19
CA MET A 171 2.84 -12.66 4.23
C MET A 171 3.87 -12.22 5.29
N ARG A 172 3.79 -10.98 5.78
CA ARG A 172 4.55 -10.55 6.96
C ARG A 172 4.11 -11.40 8.15
N GLY A 173 5.02 -12.20 8.69
CA GLY A 173 4.74 -13.14 9.78
C GLY A 173 5.66 -12.93 10.98
N GLY A 174 5.27 -13.49 12.12
CA GLY A 174 6.14 -13.60 13.30
C GLY A 174 6.71 -12.26 13.78
N ASN A 175 8.03 -12.19 13.92
CA ASN A 175 8.74 -11.02 14.45
C ASN A 175 8.70 -9.83 13.49
N GLU A 176 8.68 -10.08 12.18
CA GLU A 176 8.65 -9.01 11.17
C GLU A 176 7.34 -8.21 11.26
N HIS A 177 6.20 -8.92 11.34
CA HIS A 177 4.91 -8.25 11.48
C HIS A 177 4.81 -7.46 12.78
N LYS A 178 5.28 -8.04 13.90
CA LYS A 178 5.34 -7.35 15.20
C LYS A 178 6.20 -6.08 15.13
N TYR A 179 7.36 -6.15 14.47
CA TYR A 179 8.23 -4.99 14.27
C TYR A 179 7.55 -3.92 13.42
N TYR A 180 6.92 -4.31 12.30
CA TYR A 180 6.19 -3.38 11.44
C TYR A 180 5.07 -2.65 12.19
N GLU A 181 4.21 -3.39 12.90
CA GLU A 181 3.14 -2.81 13.73
C GLU A 181 3.70 -1.88 14.81
N PHE A 182 4.82 -2.26 15.43
CA PHE A 182 5.48 -1.43 16.43
C PHE A 182 5.96 -0.10 15.83
N CYS A 183 6.56 -0.13 14.64
CA CYS A 183 6.97 1.06 13.91
C CYS A 183 5.78 1.96 13.55
N VAL A 184 4.63 1.39 13.17
CA VAL A 184 3.40 2.15 12.92
C VAL A 184 2.94 2.87 14.19
N ARG A 185 2.87 2.17 15.34
CA ARG A 185 2.52 2.79 16.62
C ARG A 185 3.49 3.89 17.04
N MET A 186 4.78 3.68 16.79
CA MET A 186 5.80 4.69 17.08
C MET A 186 5.59 5.93 16.20
N HIS A 187 5.26 5.75 14.93
CA HIS A 187 4.93 6.84 14.02
C HIS A 187 3.67 7.62 14.47
N GLU A 188 2.61 6.93 14.90
CA GLU A 188 1.42 7.55 15.48
C GLU A 188 1.77 8.39 16.73
N GLN A 189 2.67 7.89 17.58
CA GLN A 189 3.16 8.62 18.74
C GLN A 189 3.94 9.89 18.35
N ARG A 190 4.76 9.86 17.29
CA ARG A 190 5.42 11.06 16.74
C ARG A 190 4.38 12.09 16.25
N CYS A 191 3.38 11.63 15.50
CA CYS A 191 2.29 12.48 15.01
C CYS A 191 1.50 13.11 16.16
N LYS A 192 1.25 12.35 17.23
CA LYS A 192 0.60 12.84 18.45
C LYS A 192 1.42 13.96 19.10
N ILE A 193 2.73 13.77 19.27
CA ILE A 193 3.62 14.79 19.82
C ILE A 193 3.60 16.06 18.97
N ARG A 194 3.68 15.94 17.63
CA ARG A 194 3.54 17.09 16.71
C ARG A 194 2.22 17.82 16.91
N SER A 195 1.10 17.09 16.98
CA SER A 195 -0.22 17.69 17.22
C SER A 195 -0.29 18.42 18.56
N MET A 196 0.32 17.86 19.61
CA MET A 196 0.37 18.50 20.94
C MET A 196 1.19 19.79 20.93
N LEU A 197 2.31 19.83 20.20
CA LEU A 197 3.13 21.01 20.01
C LEU A 197 2.35 22.12 19.29
N GLN A 198 1.68 21.78 18.18
CA GLN A 198 0.86 22.73 17.42
C GLN A 198 -0.31 23.29 18.24
N ARG A 199 -0.93 22.45 19.08
CA ARG A 199 -2.02 22.84 20.00
C ARG A 199 -1.52 23.54 21.28
N ARG A 200 -0.21 23.76 21.42
CA ARG A 200 0.43 24.41 22.58
C ARG A 200 0.00 23.78 23.92
N GLN A 201 -0.04 22.45 23.97
CA GLN A 201 -0.34 21.75 25.22
C GLN A 201 0.73 22.01 26.29
N SER A 202 0.44 21.62 27.54
CA SER A 202 1.37 21.85 28.64
C SER A 202 2.71 21.17 28.38
N ARG A 203 3.80 21.88 28.70
CA ARG A 203 5.17 21.38 28.53
C ARG A 203 5.38 20.01 29.18
N ARG A 204 4.84 19.81 30.40
CA ARG A 204 4.90 18.52 31.11
C ARG A 204 4.23 17.38 30.35
N ALA A 205 3.10 17.64 29.68
CA ALA A 205 2.42 16.62 28.90
C ALA A 205 3.24 16.23 27.66
N ILE A 206 3.83 17.21 26.98
CA ILE A 206 4.69 16.98 25.82
C ILE A 206 5.94 16.20 26.23
N GLU A 207 6.61 16.60 27.31
CA GLU A 207 7.79 15.92 27.86
C GLU A 207 7.48 14.45 28.20
N ALA A 208 6.34 14.18 28.85
CA ALA A 208 5.93 12.80 29.16
C ALA A 208 5.75 11.94 27.89
N GLN A 209 5.18 12.51 26.82
CA GLN A 209 5.04 11.79 25.55
C GLN A 209 6.39 11.60 24.84
N GLN A 210 7.31 12.55 24.95
CA GLN A 210 8.67 12.44 24.42
C GLN A 210 9.47 11.33 25.14
N THR A 211 9.35 11.22 26.46
CA THR A 211 9.96 10.11 27.23
C THR A 211 9.42 8.76 26.75
N SER A 212 8.10 8.64 26.59
CA SER A 212 7.50 7.42 26.04
C SER A 212 8.00 7.10 24.64
N LEU A 213 8.18 8.10 23.77
CA LEU A 213 8.74 7.91 22.43
C LEU A 213 10.20 7.40 22.49
N GLN A 214 11.01 7.89 23.44
CA GLN A 214 12.39 7.43 23.64
C GLN A 214 12.42 5.96 24.10
N GLU A 215 11.54 5.56 25.02
CA GLU A 215 11.40 4.15 25.43
C GLU A 215 11.00 3.25 24.26
N MET A 216 10.08 3.73 23.40
CA MET A 216 9.69 3.02 22.19
C MET A 216 10.87 2.85 21.22
N GLU A 217 11.74 3.85 21.06
CA GLU A 217 12.91 3.76 20.18
C GLU A 217 13.90 2.68 20.66
N VAL A 218 14.12 2.56 21.98
CA VAL A 218 14.94 1.47 22.55
C VAL A 218 14.31 0.10 22.27
N MET A 219 12.98 -0.02 22.44
CA MET A 219 12.27 -1.26 22.14
C MET A 219 12.30 -1.59 20.64
N ARG A 220 12.18 -0.60 19.75
CA ARG A 220 12.31 -0.77 18.30
C ARG A 220 13.65 -1.40 17.94
N GLN A 221 14.74 -0.87 18.48
CA GLN A 221 16.09 -1.40 18.27
C GLN A 221 16.25 -2.82 18.83
N HIS A 222 15.58 -3.14 19.94
CA HIS A 222 15.56 -4.50 20.47
C HIS A 222 14.82 -5.47 19.54
N LEU A 223 13.62 -5.09 19.07
CA LEU A 223 12.81 -5.90 18.16
C LEU A 223 13.51 -6.14 16.82
N ALA A 224 14.21 -5.12 16.29
CA ALA A 224 14.95 -5.22 15.03
C ALA A 224 15.97 -6.38 15.01
N LYS A 225 16.54 -6.74 16.18
CA LYS A 225 17.51 -7.86 16.29
C LYS A 225 16.91 -9.23 15.99
N PHE A 226 15.59 -9.36 16.03
CA PHE A 226 14.87 -10.62 15.82
C PHE A 226 14.20 -10.72 14.45
N VAL A 227 14.38 -9.72 13.60
CA VAL A 227 13.84 -9.67 12.24
C VAL A 227 14.97 -10.03 11.27
N GLU A 228 14.73 -11.02 10.44
CA GLU A 228 15.69 -11.40 9.40
C GLU A 228 15.83 -10.27 8.37
N PRO A 229 17.06 -9.88 8.01
CA PRO A 229 17.27 -8.85 7.02
C PRO A 229 16.86 -9.32 5.62
N VAL A 230 16.17 -8.45 4.88
CA VAL A 230 15.87 -8.69 3.46
C VAL A 230 17.11 -8.38 2.65
N THR A 231 17.69 -9.38 2.00
CA THR A 231 18.97 -9.25 1.27
C THR A 231 18.84 -8.76 -0.17
N HIS A 232 17.63 -8.80 -0.73
CA HIS A 232 17.38 -8.47 -2.13
C HIS A 232 16.23 -7.47 -2.26
N PHE A 233 16.40 -6.50 -3.16
CA PHE A 233 15.34 -5.58 -3.51
C PHE A 233 14.46 -6.21 -4.60
N HIS A 234 13.15 -6.27 -4.36
CA HIS A 234 12.17 -6.80 -5.31
C HIS A 234 11.26 -5.66 -5.77
N LEU A 235 11.28 -5.35 -7.06
CA LEU A 235 10.57 -4.20 -7.62
C LEU A 235 9.13 -4.57 -8.00
N TYR A 236 8.17 -3.93 -7.34
CA TYR A 236 6.74 -3.95 -7.65
C TYR A 236 6.11 -2.64 -7.12
N ASN A 237 4.81 -2.42 -7.31
CA ASN A 237 4.19 -1.11 -7.04
C ASN A 237 4.38 -0.60 -5.61
N GLY A 238 4.18 -1.45 -4.61
CA GLY A 238 4.39 -1.04 -3.22
C GLY A 238 5.85 -0.71 -2.91
N SER A 239 6.79 -1.51 -3.43
CA SER A 239 8.22 -1.27 -3.17
C SER A 239 8.79 -0.10 -3.95
N LEU A 240 8.26 0.21 -5.14
CA LEU A 240 8.59 1.42 -5.89
C LEU A 240 8.29 2.68 -5.07
N VAL A 241 7.05 2.79 -4.56
CA VAL A 241 6.63 3.96 -3.78
C VAL A 241 7.41 4.05 -2.47
N ALA A 242 7.59 2.92 -1.77
CA ALA A 242 8.41 2.88 -0.56
C ALA A 242 9.86 3.31 -0.83
N SER A 243 10.46 2.82 -1.92
CA SER A 243 11.83 3.14 -2.28
C SER A 243 11.97 4.61 -2.66
N LEU A 244 10.99 5.22 -3.33
CA LEU A 244 11.02 6.65 -3.60
C LEU A 244 11.01 7.45 -2.30
N PHE A 245 10.15 7.11 -1.34
CA PHE A 245 10.14 7.77 -0.04
C PHE A 245 11.43 7.55 0.76
N ALA A 246 12.04 6.37 0.66
CA ALA A 246 13.34 6.10 1.26
C ALA A 246 14.48 6.88 0.57
N THR A 247 14.35 7.22 -0.73
CA THR A 247 15.26 8.14 -1.43
C THR A 247 15.22 9.55 -0.84
N TYR A 248 14.04 10.00 -0.39
CA TYR A 248 13.88 11.28 0.31
C TYR A 248 14.15 11.22 1.82
N GLY A 249 14.59 10.07 2.35
CA GLY A 249 14.82 9.89 3.79
C GLY A 249 13.54 9.93 4.63
N LEU A 250 12.37 9.68 4.02
CA LEU A 250 11.08 9.63 4.69
C LEU A 250 10.78 8.24 5.24
N LEU A 251 11.36 7.19 4.67
CA LEU A 251 11.26 5.82 5.16
C LEU A 251 12.66 5.27 5.46
N ASP A 252 12.70 4.35 6.42
CA ASP A 252 13.89 3.54 6.69
C ASP A 252 14.17 2.65 5.47
N ARG A 253 15.45 2.52 5.09
CA ARG A 253 15.88 1.66 3.98
C ARG A 253 16.07 0.21 4.43
N ASP A 254 16.39 0.01 5.70
CA ASP A 254 16.81 -1.29 6.21
C ASP A 254 15.61 -2.05 6.77
N MET A 255 14.84 -1.41 7.67
CA MET A 255 13.77 -2.11 8.37
C MET A 255 12.61 -1.18 8.81
N PRO A 256 11.40 -1.35 8.25
CA PRO A 256 11.00 -2.36 7.26
C PRO A 256 11.60 -2.08 5.89
N SER A 257 12.12 -3.11 5.21
CA SER A 257 12.66 -2.97 3.86
C SER A 257 11.58 -2.47 2.88
N PRO A 258 11.92 -1.57 1.93
CA PRO A 258 11.01 -1.14 0.87
C PRO A 258 10.31 -2.29 0.13
N SER A 259 10.97 -3.43 -0.05
CA SER A 259 10.42 -4.65 -0.68
C SER A 259 9.28 -5.32 0.10
N ARG A 260 8.92 -4.83 1.29
CA ARG A 260 7.89 -5.42 2.16
C ARG A 260 6.63 -4.56 2.27
N TYR A 261 6.60 -3.41 1.61
CA TYR A 261 5.43 -2.53 1.56
C TYR A 261 4.47 -2.98 0.48
N VAL A 262 3.20 -3.13 0.83
CA VAL A 262 2.15 -3.54 -0.12
C VAL A 262 1.23 -2.35 -0.45
N PRO A 263 0.53 -2.33 -1.61
CA PRO A 263 -0.32 -1.19 -2.00
C PRO A 263 -1.32 -0.74 -0.91
N GLN A 264 -1.90 -1.69 -0.18
CA GLN A 264 -2.79 -1.42 0.94
C GLN A 264 -2.15 -0.62 2.08
N ASP A 265 -0.83 -0.76 2.31
CA ASP A 265 -0.14 -0.03 3.37
C ASP A 265 -0.24 1.47 3.09
N PHE A 266 -0.09 1.86 1.82
CA PHE A 266 -0.23 3.25 1.38
C PHE A 266 -1.67 3.74 1.36
N ALA A 267 -2.67 2.86 1.29
CA ALA A 267 -4.07 3.23 1.54
C ALA A 267 -4.39 3.39 3.04
N HIS A 268 -3.47 2.98 3.92
CA HIS A 268 -3.55 3.05 5.38
C HIS A 268 -2.34 3.78 5.99
N THR A 269 -2.05 3.57 7.27
CA THR A 269 -0.92 4.24 7.93
C THR A 269 0.40 3.51 7.62
N ILE A 270 1.40 4.26 7.17
CA ILE A 270 2.78 3.76 7.01
C ILE A 270 3.73 4.38 8.03
N PRO A 271 4.76 3.65 8.49
CA PRO A 271 5.66 4.13 9.53
C PRO A 271 6.74 5.07 8.97
N PHE A 272 6.37 6.32 8.65
CA PHE A 272 7.34 7.34 8.26
C PHE A 272 8.37 7.65 9.36
N LEU A 273 9.57 8.04 8.93
CA LEU A 273 10.56 8.71 9.75
C LEU A 273 10.05 10.12 10.10
N GLY A 274 10.11 10.48 11.38
CA GLY A 274 9.53 11.74 11.88
C GLY A 274 8.01 11.72 11.94
N ALA A 275 7.39 12.88 11.79
CA ALA A 275 5.93 13.07 11.83
C ALA A 275 5.29 13.31 10.45
N THR A 276 6.03 13.07 9.36
CA THR A 276 5.47 13.12 7.98
C THR A 276 4.34 12.11 7.83
N THR A 277 3.23 12.50 7.23
CA THR A 277 2.02 11.66 7.06
C THR A 277 1.54 11.64 5.62
N LEU A 278 0.78 10.62 5.28
CA LEU A 278 -0.12 10.65 4.13
C LEU A 278 -1.51 11.04 4.64
N ASP A 279 -2.09 12.10 4.11
CA ASP A 279 -3.42 12.56 4.48
C ASP A 279 -4.48 11.49 4.22
N GLU A 280 -5.67 11.70 4.78
CA GLU A 280 -6.81 10.82 4.52
C GLU A 280 -7.05 10.67 3.01
N PRO A 281 -7.45 9.47 2.54
CA PRO A 281 -7.64 9.21 1.12
C PRO A 281 -8.78 10.07 0.57
N ILE A 282 -8.46 10.96 -0.36
CA ILE A 282 -9.43 11.75 -1.10
C ILE A 282 -9.78 10.97 -2.36
N VAL A 283 -10.95 10.33 -2.38
CA VAL A 283 -11.43 9.59 -3.54
C VAL A 283 -11.85 10.56 -4.63
N PHE A 284 -11.37 10.35 -5.85
CA PHE A 284 -11.69 11.18 -6.99
C PHE A 284 -12.04 10.32 -8.21
N PHE A 285 -12.95 10.85 -9.02
CA PHE A 285 -13.28 10.30 -10.32
C PHE A 285 -13.02 11.34 -11.40
N ARG A 286 -12.58 10.87 -12.56
CA ARG A 286 -12.77 11.61 -13.79
C ARG A 286 -14.25 11.44 -14.16
N ASN A 287 -14.98 12.55 -14.24
CA ASN A 287 -16.34 12.57 -14.81
C ASN A 287 -16.29 12.20 -16.29
#